data_AF-A0A095VET2-F1
#
_entry.id   AF-A0A095VET2-F1
#
_cell.length_a   1.000
_cell.length_b   1.000
_cell.length_c   1.000
_cell.angle_alpha   90.00
_cell.angle_beta   90.00
_cell.angle_gamma   90.00
#
_symmetry.space_group_name_H-M   'P 1'
#
loop_
_entity.id
_entity.type
_entity.pdbx_description
1 polymer ?
#
loop_
_entity_poly.entity_id
_entity_poly.type
_entity_poly.pdbx_seq_one_letter_code
_entity_poly.pdbx_strand_id
1 'polypeptide(L)' 'MFNGLPALSHQQQQQAVERIHQLIAEGMSSGEAIALVAAEIRETHQGGQSLARFEDDEDADEDADEDADEDA' A
#
# COMPACT_ATOMS: atom_id res chain seq x y z
N MET A 1 -10.19 8.20 4.69
CA MET A 1 -10.09 8.54 3.26
C MET A 1 -8.66 8.23 2.80
N PHE A 2 -8.38 6.98 2.40
CA PHE A 2 -7.11 6.63 1.78
C PHE A 2 -7.40 6.31 0.32
N ASN A 3 -7.02 7.25 -0.57
CA ASN A 3 -7.28 7.19 -2.00
C ASN A 3 -6.50 6.04 -2.65
N GLY A 4 -7.16 5.34 -3.58
CA GLY A 4 -6.62 4.24 -4.38
C GLY A 4 -5.20 4.46 -4.86
N LEU A 5 -4.26 3.81 -4.18
CA LEU A 5 -2.90 3.67 -4.65
C LEU A 5 -2.92 2.67 -5.82
N PRO A 6 -2.25 2.96 -6.95
CA PRO A 6 -2.10 2.00 -8.03
C PRO A 6 -1.45 0.73 -7.48
N ALA A 7 -2.04 -0.44 -7.76
CA ALA A 7 -1.46 -1.71 -7.39
C ALA A 7 -0.24 -1.98 -8.29
N LEU A 8 0.95 -1.62 -7.78
CA LEU A 8 2.23 -1.87 -8.44
C LEU A 8 2.66 -3.32 -8.21
N SER A 9 3.16 -3.98 -9.25
CA SER A 9 3.87 -5.26 -9.07
C SER A 9 5.15 -5.05 -8.25
N HIS A 10 5.68 -6.11 -7.60
CA HIS A 10 6.95 -6.02 -6.87
C HIS A 10 8.09 -5.46 -7.73
N GLN A 11 8.14 -5.84 -9.01
CA GLN A 11 9.12 -5.30 -9.95
C GLN A 11 8.94 -3.79 -10.17
N GLN A 12 7.70 -3.32 -10.33
CA GLN A 12 7.43 -1.89 -10.49
C GLN A 12 7.73 -1.10 -9.21
N GLN A 13 7.52 -1.69 -8.04
CA GLN A 13 7.92 -1.10 -6.77
C GLN A 13 9.44 -0.94 -6.68
N GLN A 14 10.22 -1.98 -7.04
CA GLN A 14 11.69 -1.88 -7.10
C GLN A 14 12.14 -0.79 -8.07
N GLN A 15 11.56 -0.73 -9.27
CA GLN A 15 11.88 0.30 -10.26
C GLN A 15 11.57 1.71 -9.74
N ALA A 16 10.44 1.89 -9.06
CA ALA A 16 10.08 3.17 -8.44
C ALA A 16 11.11 3.59 -7.38
N VAL A 17 11.57 2.64 -6.55
CA VAL A 17 12.61 2.90 -5.55
C VAL A 17 13.92 3.30 -6.22
N GLU A 18 14.41 2.53 -7.18
CA GLU A 18 15.64 2.84 -7.92
C GLU A 18 15.57 4.23 -8.59
N ARG A 19 14.41 4.56 -9.17
CA ARG A 19 14.17 5.87 -9.78
C ARG A 19 14.24 7.01 -8.76
N ILE A 20 13.62 6.86 -7.60
CA ILE A 20 13.70 7.85 -6.51
C ILE A 20 15.17 8.04 -6.07
N HIS A 21 15.91 6.94 -5.87
CA HIS A 21 17.31 7.01 -5.48
C HIS A 21 18.19 7.71 -6.52
N GLN A 22 17.94 7.47 -7.81
CA GLN A 22 18.64 8.17 -8.89
C GLN A 22 18.39 9.67 -8.87
N LEU A 23 17.14 10.11 -8.69
CA LEU A 23 16.79 11.53 -8.62
C LEU A 23 17.44 12.21 -7.41
N ILE A 24 17.51 11.52 -6.27
CA ILE A 24 18.20 12.02 -5.08
C ILE A 24 19.71 12.14 -5.34
N ALA A 25 20.31 11.17 -6.04
CA ALA A 25 21.72 11.23 -6.43
C ALA A 25 22.03 12.39 -7.39
N GLU A 26 21.05 12.81 -8.19
CA GLU A 26 21.11 14.01 -9.06
C GLU A 26 20.93 15.32 -8.28
N GLY A 27 20.66 15.25 -6.97
CA GLY A 27 20.50 16.42 -6.09
C GLY A 27 19.05 16.86 -5.90
N MET A 28 18.07 16.10 -6.38
CA MET A 28 16.65 16.37 -6.11
C MET A 28 16.30 16.07 -4.65
N SER A 29 15.42 16.87 -4.06
CA SER A 29 14.93 16.60 -2.70
C SER A 29 14.11 15.30 -2.69
N SER A 30 14.17 14.53 -1.60
CA SER A 30 13.45 13.26 -1.50
C SER A 30 11.94 13.43 -1.70
N GLY A 31 11.34 14.52 -1.20
CA GLY A 31 9.90 14.79 -1.36
C GLY A 31 9.51 15.08 -2.81
N GLU A 32 10.34 15.83 -3.54
CA GLU A 32 10.12 16.14 -4.95
C GLU A 32 10.32 14.91 -5.84
N ALA A 33 11.34 14.10 -5.54
CA ALA A 33 11.60 12.83 -6.23
C ALA A 33 10.42 11.85 -6.08
N ILE A 34 9.88 11.71 -4.86
CA ILE A 34 8.70 10.87 -4.60
C ILE A 34 7.48 11.41 -5.36
N ALA A 35 7.25 12.73 -5.32
CA ALA A 35 6.10 13.34 -5.99
C ALA A 35 6.14 13.11 -7.52
N LEU A 36 7.33 13.24 -8.11
CA LEU A 36 7.56 13.01 -9.53
C LEU A 36 7.32 11.55 -9.92
N VAL A 37 7.93 10.61 -9.21
CA VAL A 37 7.74 9.16 -9.48
C VAL A 37 6.28 8.75 -9.25
N ALA A 38 5.61 9.30 -8.23
CA ALA A 38 4.19 9.04 -8.02
C ALA A 38 3.31 9.60 -9.16
N ALA A 39 3.70 10.72 -9.78
CA ALA A 39 3.01 11.24 -10.96
C ALA A 39 3.24 10.34 -12.19
N GLU A 40 4.50 9.94 -12.46
CA GLU A 40 4.87 9.00 -13.53
C GLU A 40 4.06 7.68 -13.41
N ILE A 41 3.93 7.16 -12.19
CA ILE A 41 3.17 5.94 -11.91
C ILE A 41 1.67 6.15 -12.20
N ARG A 42 1.08 7.26 -11.76
CA ARG A 42 -0.34 7.54 -12.03
C ARG A 42 -0.63 7.74 -13.51
N GLU A 43 0.30 8.34 -14.27
CA GLU A 43 0.18 8.51 -15.72
C GLU A 43 0.29 7.19 -16.48
N THR A 44 1.21 6.32 -16.07
CA THR A 44 1.38 5.00 -16.68
C THR A 44 0.28 4.01 -16.28
N HIS A 45 -0.32 4.16 -15.10
CA HIS A 45 -1.39 3.30 -14.57
C HIS A 45 -2.81 3.86 -14.73
N GLN A 46 -3.08 4.71 -15.73
CA GLN A 46 -4.43 5.24 -16.01
C GLN A 46 -5.47 4.16 -16.42
N GLY A 47 -5.06 2.92 -16.63
CA GLY A 47 -5.92 1.83 -17.14
C GLY A 47 -6.41 0.79 -16.13
N GLY A 48 -6.03 0.89 -14.85
CA GLY A 48 -6.34 -0.16 -13.87
C GLY A 48 -6.64 0.41 -12.50
N GLN A 49 -7.91 0.77 -12.27
CA GLN A 49 -8.43 0.94 -10.92
C GLN A 49 -8.44 -0.45 -10.27
N SER A 50 -7.31 -0.90 -9.73
CA SER A 50 -7.32 -2.06 -8.82
C SER A 50 -8.06 -1.63 -7.57
N LEU A 51 -9.36 -1.91 -7.56
CA LEU A 51 -10.18 -1.97 -6.36
C LEU A 51 -9.58 -3.09 -5.50
N ALA A 52 -8.54 -2.77 -4.74
CA ALA A 52 -8.12 -3.61 -3.63
C ALA A 52 -9.26 -3.56 -2.60
N ARG A 53 -10.29 -4.38 -2.83
CA ARG A 53 -11.19 -4.84 -1.78
C ARG A 53 -10.31 -5.78 -0.95
N PHE A 54 -9.66 -5.20 0.06
CA PHE A 54 -9.28 -5.99 1.21
C PHE A 54 -10.62 -6.46 1.79
N GLU A 55 -10.94 -7.74 1.58
CA GLU A 55 -11.87 -8.42 2.46
C GLU A 55 -11.29 -8.22 3.86
N ASP A 56 -12.00 -7.43 4.65
CA ASP A 56 -11.82 -7.38 6.08
C ASP A 56 -12.04 -8.82 6.53
N ASP A 57 -10.98 -9.56 6.83
CA ASP A 57 -11.11 -10.78 7.63
C ASP A 57 -11.61 -10.29 9.00
N GLU A 58 -12.94 -10.10 9.09
CA GLU A 58 -13.71 -9.75 10.28
C GLU A 58 -13.72 -10.88 11.32
N ASP A 59 -12.91 -11.93 11.16
CA ASP A 59 -12.92 -13.11 12.04
C ASP A 59 -11.66 -13.18 12.90
N ALA A 60 -11.42 -12.13 13.68
CA ALA A 60 -10.42 -12.16 14.74
C ALA A 60 -11.00 -11.56 16.02
N ASP A 61 -12.11 -12.11 16.54
CA ASP A 61 -12.54 -11.99 17.94
C ASP A 61 -13.83 -12.81 18.19
N GLU A 62 -13.75 -14.15 18.16
CA GLU A 62 -14.71 -15.01 18.86
C GLU A 62 -13.93 -16.22 19.40
N ASP A 63 -14.26 -16.68 20.61
CA ASP A 63 -13.61 -17.73 21.42
C ASP A 63 -12.55 -17.28 22.46
N ALA A 64 -12.75 -16.12 23.08
CA ALA A 64 -12.32 -15.94 24.46
C ALA A 64 -13.56 -15.80 25.36
N ASP A 65 -13.64 -16.67 26.37
CA ASP A 65 -14.58 -16.69 27.49
C ASP A 65 -15.91 -17.45 27.31
N GLU A 66 -15.83 -18.78 27.37
CA GLU A 66 -16.89 -19.56 28.02
C GLU A 66 -16.31 -20.83 28.65
N ASP A 67 -15.85 -20.71 29.90
CA ASP A 67 -15.90 -21.77 30.93
C ASP A 67 -15.35 -21.19 32.25
N ALA A 68 -16.00 -20.13 32.73
CA ALA A 68 -15.92 -19.74 34.13
C ALA A 68 -17.23 -20.14 34.79
N ASP A 69 -17.17 -21.24 35.56
CA ASP A 69 -18.04 -21.65 36.66
C ASP A 69 -19.55 -21.32 36.53
N GLU A 70 -20.38 -22.34 36.27
CA GLU A 70 -21.73 -22.34 36.87
C GLU A 70 -22.16 -23.75 37.35
N ASP A 71 -22.29 -23.83 38.68
CA ASP A 71 -23.16 -24.69 39.50
C ASP A 71 -22.91 -26.21 39.63
N ALA A 72 -22.47 -26.63 40.84
CA ALA A 72 -23.34 -27.19 41.90
C ALA A 72 -22.58 -28.10 42.90
#